data_AF-A0A2V6SKN7-F1
#
_entry.id   AF-A0A2V6SKN7-F1
#
_cell.length_a   1.000
_cell.length_b   1.000
_cell.length_c   1.000
_cell.angle_alpha   90.00
_cell.angle_beta   90.00
_cell.angle_gamma   90.00
#
_symmetry.space_group_name_H-M   'P 1'
#
loop_
_entity.id
_entity.type
_entity.pdbx_description
1 polymer ?
#
loop_
_entity_poly.entity_id
_entity_poly.type
_entity_poly.pdbx_seq_one_letter_code
_entity_poly.pdbx_strand_id
1 'polypeptide(L)' 'MAGCVDVFSRPDGTFGFEEFRRDPEDMGAWTPVSYYSSREYPTADAARAAARQAVPWLSSVLDR' A
#
# COMPACT_ATOMS: atom_id res chain seq x y z
N MET A 1 -12.52 3.67 -10.37
CA MET A 1 -11.40 2.98 -9.71
C MET A 1 -10.73 3.95 -8.75
N ALA A 2 -10.80 3.71 -7.45
CA ALA A 2 -9.98 4.44 -6.48
C ALA A 2 -8.96 3.46 -5.87
N GLY A 3 -7.69 3.86 -5.81
CA GLY A 3 -6.62 3.08 -5.21
C GLY A 3 -6.15 3.72 -3.92
N CYS A 4 -5.72 2.91 -2.96
CA CYS A 4 -5.08 3.36 -1.73
C CYS A 4 -3.91 2.44 -1.43
N VAL A 5 -2.85 3.01 -0.86
CA VAL A 5 -1.79 2.23 -0.22
C VAL A 5 -1.79 2.59 1.26
N ASP A 6 -2.03 1.59 2.10
CA ASP A 6 -1.94 1.74 3.54
C ASP A 6 -0.52 1.40 3.99
N VAL A 7 0.10 2.26 4.79
CA VAL A 7 1.41 2.04 5.39
C VAL A 7 1.23 2.01 6.90
N PHE A 8 1.57 0.88 7.51
CA PHE A 8 1.26 0.61 8.91
C PHE A 8 2.50 0.16 9.70
N SER A 9 2.49 0.41 11.00
CA SER A 9 3.48 -0.10 11.95
C SER A 9 3.05 -1.46 12.50
N ARG A 10 4.01 -2.33 12.80
CA ARG A 10 3.80 -3.63 13.41
C ARG A 10 4.22 -3.66 14.89
N PRO A 11 3.68 -4.59 15.70
CA PRO A 11 4.06 -4.73 17.11
C PRO A 11 5.55 -5.04 17.34
N ASP A 12 6.23 -5.62 16.36
CA ASP A 12 7.68 -5.91 16.40
C ASP A 12 8.56 -4.67 16.10
N GLY A 13 7.95 -3.51 15.87
CA GLY A 13 8.64 -2.26 15.55
C GLY A 13 9.01 -2.08 14.08
N THR A 14 8.67 -3.06 13.22
CA THR A 14 8.81 -2.94 11.77
C THR A 14 7.61 -2.22 11.15
N PHE A 15 7.72 -1.91 9.87
CA PHE A 15 6.68 -1.28 9.06
C PHE A 15 6.32 -2.18 7.88
N GLY A 16 5.07 -2.11 7.44
CA GLY A 16 4.56 -2.80 6.26
C GLY A 16 3.70 -1.87 5.42
N PHE A 17 3.28 -2.36 4.26
CA PHE A 17 2.27 -1.69 3.46
C PHE A 17 1.36 -2.70 2.76
N GLU A 18 0.15 -2.28 2.39
CA GLU A 18 -0.73 -3.06 1.54
C GLU A 18 -1.47 -2.16 0.54
N GLU A 19 -1.70 -2.71 -0.64
CA GLU A 19 -2.45 -2.04 -1.69
C GLU A 19 -3.93 -2.45 -1.63
N PHE A 20 -4.80 -1.46 -1.69
CA PHE A 20 -6.24 -1.65 -1.74
C PHE A 20 -6.82 -1.00 -2.98
N ARG A 21 -7.82 -1.68 -3.56
CA ARG A 21 -8.70 -1.09 -4.56
C ARG A 21 -10.09 -0.87 -3.98
N ARG A 22 -10.77 0.14 -4.50
CA ARG A 22 -12.18 0.39 -4.30
C ARG A 22 -12.86 0.40 -5.65
N ASP A 23 -13.60 -0.67 -5.91
CA ASP A 23 -14.37 -0.83 -7.14
C ASP A 23 -15.83 -0.41 -6.91
N PRO A 24 -16.46 0.29 -7.87
CA PRO A 24 -17.89 0.61 -7.79
C PRO A 24 -18.77 -0.66 -7.72
N GLU A 25 -18.27 -1.76 -8.30
CA GLU A 25 -18.95 -3.06 -8.36
C GLU A 25 -18.94 -3.79 -7.00
N ASP A 26 -17.93 -3.55 -6.16
CA ASP A 26 -17.81 -4.11 -4.79
C ASP A 26 -18.62 -3.28 -3.77
N MET A 27 -19.69 -2.60 -4.19
CA MET A 27 -20.45 -1.64 -3.37
C MET A 27 -19.56 -0.54 -2.74
N GLY A 28 -18.37 -0.31 -3.32
CA GLY A 28 -17.38 0.61 -2.77
C GLY A 28 -16.66 0.10 -1.51
N ALA A 29 -16.58 -1.20 -1.27
CA ALA A 29 -15.68 -1.76 -0.28
C ALA A 29 -14.20 -1.58 -0.69
N TRP A 30 -13.32 -1.50 0.31
CA TRP A 30 -11.87 -1.55 0.09
C TRP A 30 -11.41 -3.00 0.19
N THR A 31 -10.87 -3.52 -0.90
CA THR A 31 -10.40 -4.89 -0.99
C THR A 31 -8.89 -4.89 -1.17
N PRO A 32 -8.12 -5.64 -0.36
CA PRO A 32 -6.69 -5.80 -0.58
C PRO A 32 -6.46 -6.52 -1.91
N VAL A 33 -5.58 -5.98 -2.74
CA VAL A 33 -5.32 -6.52 -4.09
C VAL A 33 -3.95 -7.17 -4.23
N SER A 34 -3.11 -6.98 -3.21
CA SER A 34 -1.74 -7.45 -3.17
C SER A 34 -1.49 -8.24 -1.88
N TYR A 35 -0.28 -8.79 -1.75
CA TYR A 35 0.19 -9.53 -0.58
C TYR A 35 1.47 -8.92 -0.01
N TYR A 36 1.58 -7.59 -0.07
CA TYR A 36 2.75 -6.87 0.41
C TYR A 36 2.80 -6.76 1.93
N SER A 37 1.67 -6.99 2.60
CA SER A 37 1.52 -6.99 4.06
C SER A 37 2.43 -7.95 4.82
N SER A 38 3.09 -8.90 4.14
CA SER A 38 4.09 -9.81 4.72
C SER A 38 5.51 -9.23 4.76
N ARG A 39 5.81 -8.19 3.98
CA ARG A 39 7.16 -7.62 3.88
C ARG A 39 7.44 -6.65 5.01
N GLU A 40 8.60 -6.76 5.63
CA GLU A 40 8.97 -5.97 6.81
C GLU A 40 10.04 -4.94 6.46
N TYR A 41 9.84 -3.71 6.91
CA TYR A 41 10.76 -2.60 6.68
C TYR A 41 11.17 -1.96 8.01
N PRO A 42 12.42 -1.52 8.15
CA PRO A 42 12.91 -0.95 9.40
C PRO A 42 12.34 0.46 9.69
N THR A 43 11.80 1.15 8.67
CA THR A 43 11.24 2.50 8.81
C THR A 43 10.01 2.69 7.93
N ALA A 44 9.17 3.65 8.29
CA ALA A 44 8.02 4.06 7.48
C ALA A 44 8.44 4.58 6.10
N ASP A 45 9.55 5.32 6.01
CA ASP A 45 10.10 5.78 4.72
C ASP A 45 10.56 4.63 3.83
N ALA A 46 11.18 3.59 4.40
CA ALA A 46 11.53 2.40 3.65
C ALA A 46 10.29 1.66 3.12
N ALA A 47 9.23 1.54 3.93
CA ALA A 47 7.96 0.96 3.49
C ALA A 47 7.31 1.79 2.36
N ARG A 48 7.33 3.13 2.46
CA ARG A 48 6.81 4.03 1.42
C ARG A 48 7.61 3.95 0.12
N ALA A 49 8.94 3.92 0.21
CA ALA A 49 9.81 3.79 -0.96
C ALA A 49 9.60 2.44 -1.66
N ALA A 50 9.42 1.37 -0.89
CA ALA A 50 9.09 0.06 -1.44
C ALA A 50 7.69 0.03 -2.09
N ALA A 51 6.70 0.68 -1.46
CA ALA A 51 5.36 0.79 -2.03
C ALA A 51 5.36 1.53 -3.39
N ARG A 52 6.11 2.62 -3.51
CA ARG A 52 6.26 3.35 -4.79
C ARG A 52 6.80 2.45 -5.91
N GLN A 53 7.75 1.59 -5.59
CA GLN A 53 8.35 0.65 -6.55
C GLN A 53 7.42 -0.52 -6.88
N ALA A 54 6.65 -1.00 -5.90
CA ALA A 54 5.80 -2.19 -6.02
C ALA A 54 4.41 -1.90 -6.59
N VAL A 55 3.91 -0.67 -6.48
CA VAL A 55 2.57 -0.25 -6.89
C VAL A 55 2.69 0.77 -8.05
N PRO A 56 2.58 0.35 -9.32
CA PRO A 56 2.92 1.19 -10.47
C PRO A 56 2.11 2.50 -10.57
N TRP A 57 0.83 2.46 -10.19
CA TRP A 57 -0.02 3.65 -10.21
C TRP A 57 0.34 4.65 -9.11
N LEU A 58 0.96 4.21 -8.01
CA LEU A 58 1.27 5.08 -6.88
C LEU A 58 2.32 6.13 -7.26
N SER A 59 3.40 5.71 -7.92
CA SER A 59 4.44 6.65 -8.37
C SER A 59 3.87 7.68 -9.33
N SER A 60 3.06 7.24 -10.30
CA SER A 60 2.41 8.10 -11.28
C SER A 60 1.53 9.20 -10.65
N VAL A 61 0.95 8.96 -9.47
CA VAL A 61 0.11 9.93 -8.74
C VAL A 61 0.94 10.83 -7.82
N LEU A 62 2.06 10.35 -7.28
CA LEU A 62 2.93 11.10 -6.37
C LEU A 62 3.92 12.03 -7.08
N ASP A 63 4.30 11.69 -8.32
CA ASP A 63 5.24 12.49 -9.13
C ASP A 63 4.55 13.63 -9.91
N ARG A 64 3.28 13.91 -9.62
CA ARG A 64 2.46 14.93 -10.28
C ARG A 64 2.26 16.15 -9.40
#